data_AF-A0A2H5ZEN6-F1
#
_entry.id   AF-A0A2H5ZEN6-F1
#
_cell.length_a   1.000
_cell.length_b   1.000
_cell.length_c   1.000
_cell.angle_alpha   90.00
_cell.angle_beta   90.00
_cell.angle_gamma   90.00
#
_symmetry.space_group_name_H-M   'P 1'
#
loop_
_entity.id
_entity.type
_entity.pdbx_description
1 polymer ?
#
loop_
_entity_poly.entity_id
_entity_poly.type
_entity_poly.pdbx_seq_one_letter_code
_entity_poly.pdbx_strand_id
1 'polypeptide(L)'
;MWLFRGRHEVRHLKTLGPLPVLWDRWQLAPGWRARTRVEELLASVPPDVPLLLDLKRAADAEALRRLLEQHRGRPLAVCSQYWSHLPAFEPLDIPIVYSLASERQLRRLPAAVRGRRCDALSVHARLLSAESVRRLRELAPAILCWPIRPWDVPWALAFGIEALIADDPGAVAAAVGRWVGVHGP
;
A
#
# COMPACT_ATOMS: atom_id res chain seq x y z
N MET A 1 0.36 8.82 1.90
CA MET A 1 0.30 9.83 2.98
C MET A 1 1.48 10.79 2.91
N TRP A 2 1.24 12.10 2.96
CA TRP A 2 2.27 13.16 2.92
C TRP A 2 2.18 14.03 4.18
N LEU A 3 3.24 14.80 4.49
CA LEU A 3 3.25 15.77 5.58
C LEU A 3 3.22 17.18 5.02
N PHE A 4 2.28 17.99 5.46
CA PHE A 4 2.19 19.42 5.13
C PHE A 4 1.85 20.18 6.40
N ARG A 5 2.68 21.16 6.77
CA ARG A 5 2.54 21.97 8.01
C ARG A 5 2.34 21.12 9.29
N GLY A 6 3.06 20.00 9.40
CA GLY A 6 3.09 19.16 10.60
C GLY A 6 1.91 18.18 10.75
N ARG A 7 1.16 17.88 9.68
CA ARG A 7 0.01 16.95 9.71
C ARG A 7 -0.01 15.97 8.54
N HIS A 8 -0.56 14.78 8.75
CA HIS A 8 -0.63 13.71 7.76
C HIS A 8 -1.83 13.83 6.82
N GLU A 9 -1.56 13.80 5.53
CA GLU A 9 -2.55 13.90 4.46
C GLU A 9 -2.59 12.61 3.63
N VAL A 10 -3.77 12.09 3.28
CA VAL A 10 -3.91 10.97 2.33
C VAL A 10 -3.91 11.53 0.91
N ARG A 11 -3.07 11.00 0.01
CA ARG A 11 -2.92 11.52 -1.36
C ARG A 11 -2.54 10.42 -2.34
N HIS A 12 -3.22 10.38 -3.48
CA HIS A 12 -2.87 9.59 -4.66
C HIS A 12 -2.36 10.45 -5.85
N LEU A 13 -2.46 11.78 -5.75
CA LEU A 13 -2.21 12.73 -6.85
C LEU A 13 -0.74 13.13 -7.00
N LYS A 14 -0.28 13.44 -8.22
CA LYS A 14 1.05 14.05 -8.49
C LYS A 14 0.92 15.56 -8.67
N THR A 15 1.94 16.34 -8.29
CA THR A 15 1.98 17.80 -8.49
C THR A 15 2.50 18.08 -9.90
N LEU A 16 1.82 18.94 -10.66
CA LEU A 16 2.24 19.31 -12.01
C LEU A 16 2.97 20.67 -11.96
N GLY A 17 4.28 20.62 -11.69
CA GLY A 17 5.15 21.81 -11.74
C GLY A 17 4.93 22.84 -10.62
N PRO A 18 5.42 24.09 -10.79
CA PRO A 18 5.42 25.14 -9.76
C PRO A 18 4.03 25.76 -9.51
N LEU A 19 2.98 25.26 -10.16
CA LEU A 19 1.60 25.75 -10.01
C LEU A 19 0.80 24.78 -9.11
N PRO A 20 -0.12 25.28 -8.26
CA PRO A 20 -0.87 24.47 -7.29
C PRO A 20 -2.04 23.71 -7.93
N VAL A 21 -1.77 23.04 -9.06
CA VAL A 21 -2.73 22.23 -9.81
C VAL A 21 -2.46 20.75 -9.53
N LEU A 22 -3.49 20.03 -9.09
CA LEU A 22 -3.46 18.60 -8.79
C LEU A 22 -4.15 17.84 -9.93
N TRP A 23 -3.54 16.75 -10.42
CA TRP A 23 -4.04 15.98 -11.58
C TRP A 23 -4.34 14.52 -11.21
N ASP A 24 -5.57 14.07 -11.47
CA ASP A 24 -5.95 12.65 -11.68
C ASP A 24 -6.98 12.55 -12.80
N ARG A 25 -6.91 11.49 -13.61
CA ARG A 25 -7.94 11.03 -14.57
C ARG A 25 -8.95 12.09 -15.05
N TRP A 26 -8.47 13.13 -15.74
CA TRP A 26 -9.30 14.19 -16.36
C TRP A 26 -10.07 15.13 -15.41
N GLN A 27 -9.79 15.10 -14.10
CA GLN A 27 -10.29 16.09 -13.16
C GLN A 27 -9.18 17.00 -12.64
N LEU A 28 -9.32 18.29 -12.93
CA LEU A 28 -8.54 19.36 -12.34
C LEU A 28 -9.14 19.68 -10.96
N ALA A 29 -8.44 19.29 -9.89
CA ALA A 29 -8.81 19.69 -8.54
C ALA A 29 -7.98 20.92 -8.14
N PRO A 30 -8.62 22.04 -7.74
CA PRO A 30 -7.88 23.18 -7.24
C PRO A 30 -7.15 22.82 -5.93
N GLY A 31 -5.87 23.18 -5.81
CA GLY A 31 -5.05 22.92 -4.63
C GLY A 31 -5.52 23.58 -3.32
N TRP A 32 -6.62 24.35 -3.37
CA TRP A 32 -7.29 25.05 -2.26
C TRP A 32 -8.56 24.37 -1.73
N ARG A 33 -9.01 23.24 -2.28
CA ARG A 33 -10.16 22.50 -1.75
C ARG A 33 -9.77 21.72 -0.47
N ALA A 34 -10.69 21.63 0.49
CA ALA A 34 -10.49 20.97 1.79
C ALA A 34 -9.94 19.55 1.60
N ARG A 35 -8.79 19.28 2.21
CA ARG A 35 -8.02 18.04 2.03
C ARG A 35 -8.45 17.05 3.11
N THR A 36 -8.91 15.86 2.71
CA THR A 36 -9.32 14.80 3.62
C THR A 36 -8.16 14.40 4.53
N ARG A 37 -8.33 14.60 5.83
CA ARG A 37 -7.36 14.22 6.86
C ARG A 37 -7.45 12.73 7.16
N VAL A 38 -6.41 12.15 7.76
CA VAL A 38 -6.44 10.72 8.16
C VAL A 38 -7.56 10.47 9.17
N GLU A 39 -7.75 11.40 10.11
CA GLU A 39 -8.82 11.38 11.10
C GLU A 39 -10.21 11.37 10.44
N GLU A 40 -10.39 12.20 9.42
CA GLU A 40 -11.65 12.30 8.66
C GLU A 40 -11.89 11.05 7.81
N LEU A 41 -10.84 10.47 7.23
CA LEU A 41 -10.91 9.18 6.55
C LEU A 41 -11.34 8.07 7.53
N LEU A 42 -10.68 7.98 8.68
CA LEU A 42 -11.00 6.98 9.69
C LEU A 42 -12.44 7.16 10.20
N ALA A 43 -12.91 8.39 10.38
CA ALA A 43 -14.28 8.65 10.81
C ALA A 43 -15.35 8.34 9.73
N SER A 44 -14.99 8.41 8.45
CA SER A 44 -15.93 8.21 7.34
C SER A 44 -15.99 6.78 6.82
N VAL A 45 -14.91 6.00 7.00
CA VAL A 45 -14.88 4.59 6.62
C VAL A 45 -15.50 3.74 7.73
N PRO A 46 -16.39 2.79 7.42
CA PRO A 46 -16.93 1.86 8.40
C PRO A 46 -15.81 1.19 9.24
N PRO A 47 -16.05 0.93 10.53
CA PRO A 47 -14.99 0.47 11.45
C PRO A 47 -14.42 -0.91 11.10
N ASP A 48 -15.19 -1.73 10.39
CA ASP A 48 -14.90 -3.09 9.97
C ASP A 48 -14.18 -3.20 8.62
N VAL A 49 -14.14 -2.12 7.83
CA VAL A 49 -13.46 -2.11 6.53
C VAL A 49 -11.94 -2.04 6.74
N PRO A 50 -11.18 -3.03 6.24
CA PRO A 50 -9.72 -3.03 6.36
C PRO A 50 -9.07 -1.88 5.58
N LEU A 51 -8.08 -1.22 6.19
CA LEU A 51 -7.34 -0.12 5.57
C LEU A 51 -5.84 -0.37 5.57
N LEU A 52 -5.23 -0.30 4.39
CA LEU A 52 -3.78 -0.26 4.21
C LEU A 52 -3.33 1.19 4.00
N LEU A 53 -2.62 1.75 4.99
CA LEU A 53 -2.17 3.13 4.98
C LEU A 53 -0.75 3.23 4.40
N ASP A 54 -0.62 3.82 3.20
CA ASP A 54 0.67 4.00 2.53
C ASP A 54 1.37 5.30 2.95
N LEU A 55 2.52 5.20 3.60
CA LEU A 55 3.36 6.32 4.02
C LEU A 55 4.28 6.77 2.90
N LYS A 56 4.28 8.07 2.59
CA LYS A 56 5.25 8.69 1.69
C LYS A 56 6.35 9.38 2.48
N ARG A 57 7.41 9.79 1.78
CA ARG A 57 8.67 10.31 2.33
C ARG A 57 8.49 11.36 3.43
N ALA A 58 7.55 12.27 3.26
CA ALA A 58 7.39 13.39 4.18
C ALA A 58 6.66 13.00 5.47
N ALA A 59 6.00 11.84 5.55
CA ALA A 59 5.14 11.47 6.67
C ALA A 59 5.85 11.52 8.04
N ASP A 60 5.19 12.09 9.05
CA ASP A 60 5.63 12.06 10.45
C ASP A 60 5.19 10.72 11.10
N ALA A 61 5.98 9.67 10.95
CA ALA A 61 5.57 8.32 11.39
C ALA A 61 5.05 8.27 12.84
N GLU A 62 5.61 9.11 13.71
CA GLU A 62 5.32 9.13 15.14
C GLU A 62 3.98 9.81 15.47
N ALA A 63 3.65 10.92 14.81
CA ALA A 63 2.30 11.50 14.95
C ALA A 63 1.21 10.59 14.35
N LEU A 64 1.48 9.88 13.25
CA LEU A 64 0.53 8.89 12.73
C LEU A 64 0.36 7.73 13.71
N ARG A 65 1.46 7.19 14.26
CA ARG A 65 1.41 6.11 15.26
C ARG A 65 0.50 6.47 16.43
N ARG A 66 0.64 7.68 16.99
CA ARG A 66 -0.23 8.17 18.08
C ARG A 66 -1.70 8.27 17.69
N LEU A 67 -2.00 8.63 16.44
CA LEU A 67 -3.37 8.62 15.94
C LEU A 67 -3.90 7.19 15.82
N LEU A 68 -3.14 6.26 15.23
CA LEU A 68 -3.57 4.87 15.03
C LEU A 68 -3.76 4.14 16.37
N GLU A 69 -2.98 4.50 17.39
CA GLU A 69 -3.14 4.02 18.76
C GLU A 69 -4.54 4.31 19.34
N GLN A 70 -5.15 5.45 18.98
CA GLN A 70 -6.52 5.81 19.39
C GLN A 70 -7.60 4.99 18.67
N HIS A 71 -7.21 4.27 17.60
CA HIS A 71 -8.08 3.43 16.78
C HIS A 71 -7.72 1.94 16.90
N ARG A 72 -7.14 1.53 18.03
CA ARG A 72 -6.90 0.12 18.35
C ARG A 72 -8.18 -0.71 18.19
N GLY A 73 -8.02 -1.91 17.64
CA GLY A 73 -9.12 -2.84 17.33
C GLY A 73 -9.72 -2.69 15.93
N ARG A 74 -9.39 -1.61 15.19
CA ARG A 74 -9.75 -1.53 13.76
C ARG A 74 -8.77 -2.35 12.91
N PRO A 75 -9.24 -2.94 11.78
CA PRO A 75 -8.39 -3.66 10.85
C PRO A 75 -7.52 -2.68 10.04
N LEU A 76 -6.41 -2.27 10.62
CA LEU A 76 -5.46 -1.33 10.04
C LEU A 76 -4.15 -2.03 9.70
N ALA A 77 -3.49 -1.58 8.65
CA ALA A 77 -2.13 -1.96 8.30
C ALA A 77 -1.38 -0.73 7.77
N VAL A 78 -0.05 -0.71 7.87
CA VAL A 78 0.79 0.36 7.33
C VAL A 78 1.74 -0.17 6.27
N CYS A 79 1.97 0.60 5.21
CA CYS A 79 2.99 0.29 4.23
C CYS A 79 3.83 1.51 3.84
N SER A 80 5.04 1.29 3.34
CA SER A 80 5.91 2.38 2.90
C SER A 80 7.02 1.88 1.98
N GLN A 81 7.35 2.69 0.97
CA GLN A 81 8.61 2.54 0.22
C GLN A 81 9.81 3.16 0.95
N TYR A 82 9.53 3.98 1.96
CA TYR A 82 10.48 4.61 2.87
C TYR A 82 10.52 3.82 4.17
N TRP A 83 11.28 2.72 4.17
CA TRP A 83 11.26 1.73 5.24
C TRP A 83 11.69 2.28 6.61
N SER A 84 12.40 3.40 6.66
CA SER A 84 12.76 4.07 7.92
C SER A 84 11.56 4.53 8.75
N HIS A 85 10.36 4.64 8.15
CA HIS A 85 9.14 4.98 8.89
C HIS A 85 8.51 3.78 9.61
N LEU A 86 8.73 2.57 9.09
CA LEU A 86 8.01 1.38 9.53
C LEU A 86 8.31 0.97 10.99
N PRO A 87 9.55 1.10 11.50
CA PRO A 87 9.85 0.77 12.90
C PRO A 87 9.01 1.53 13.94
N ALA A 88 8.52 2.73 13.62
CA ALA A 88 7.67 3.48 14.53
C ALA A 88 6.36 2.72 14.86
N PHE A 89 5.89 1.84 13.97
CA PHE A 89 4.65 1.11 14.13
C PHE A 89 4.82 -0.27 14.77
N GLU A 90 6.05 -0.72 15.04
CA GLU A 90 6.32 -2.02 15.70
C GLU A 90 5.61 -2.18 17.06
N PRO A 91 5.45 -1.13 17.90
CA PRO A 91 4.68 -1.23 19.15
C PRO A 91 3.17 -1.37 18.95
N LEU A 92 2.65 -1.12 17.75
CA LEU A 92 1.25 -1.35 17.41
C LEU A 92 1.08 -2.79 16.94
N ASP A 93 0.03 -3.47 17.38
CA ASP A 93 -0.30 -4.80 16.88
C ASP A 93 -1.07 -4.73 15.54
N ILE A 94 -0.44 -4.13 14.54
CA ILE A 94 -0.97 -4.00 13.17
C ILE A 94 0.06 -4.51 12.16
N PRO A 95 -0.36 -5.05 11.01
CA PRO A 95 0.57 -5.48 9.98
C PRO A 95 1.44 -4.34 9.44
N ILE A 96 2.74 -4.62 9.34
CA ILE A 96 3.78 -3.77 8.78
C ILE A 96 4.20 -4.33 7.42
N VAL A 97 3.96 -3.55 6.36
CA VAL A 97 4.13 -3.97 4.97
C VAL A 97 5.24 -3.17 4.29
N TYR A 98 6.27 -3.86 3.80
CA TYR A 98 7.36 -3.20 3.06
C TYR A 98 6.94 -3.04 1.61
N SER A 99 6.87 -1.79 1.11
CA SER A 99 6.52 -1.54 -0.29
C SER A 99 7.77 -1.46 -1.16
N LEU A 100 7.73 -2.10 -2.33
CA LEU A 100 8.84 -2.21 -3.28
C LEU A 100 8.42 -1.76 -4.67
N ALA A 101 9.11 -0.75 -5.21
CA ALA A 101 8.85 -0.20 -6.53
C ALA A 101 10.08 -0.19 -7.44
N SER A 102 11.21 -0.76 -7.00
CA SER A 102 12.45 -0.82 -7.77
C SER A 102 13.31 -2.04 -7.46
N GLU A 103 14.11 -2.45 -8.44
CA GLU A 103 15.15 -3.48 -8.31
C GLU A 103 16.15 -3.17 -7.18
N ARG A 104 16.47 -1.89 -6.98
CA ARG A 104 17.33 -1.46 -5.87
C ARG A 104 16.71 -1.78 -4.51
N GLN A 105 15.40 -1.65 -4.37
CA GLN A 105 14.70 -2.06 -3.15
C GLN A 105 14.73 -3.58 -3.01
N LEU A 106 14.42 -4.36 -4.06
CA LEU A 106 14.52 -5.83 -3.99
C LEU A 106 15.88 -6.29 -3.45
N ARG A 107 16.98 -5.75 -3.99
CA ARG A 107 18.34 -6.10 -3.54
C ARG A 107 18.63 -5.71 -2.09
N ARG A 108 18.02 -4.65 -1.58
CA ARG A 108 18.25 -4.14 -0.22
C ARG A 108 17.32 -4.76 0.83
N LEU A 109 16.25 -5.43 0.39
CA LEU A 109 15.20 -5.93 1.26
C LEU A 109 15.73 -6.88 2.35
N PRO A 110 16.58 -7.89 2.07
CA PRO A 110 17.07 -8.81 3.10
C PRO A 110 17.79 -8.11 4.26
N ALA A 111 18.53 -7.04 3.96
CA ALA A 111 19.21 -6.25 4.98
C ALA A 111 18.24 -5.34 5.75
N ALA A 112 17.20 -4.84 5.10
CA ALA A 112 16.25 -3.90 5.69
C ALA A 112 15.23 -4.57 6.64
N VAL A 113 14.91 -5.85 6.42
CA VAL A 113 13.98 -6.61 7.27
C VAL A 113 14.69 -7.40 8.37
N ARG A 114 16.03 -7.48 8.36
CA ARG A 114 16.79 -8.26 9.33
C ARG A 114 16.54 -7.75 10.75
N GLY A 115 16.02 -8.62 11.61
CA GLY A 115 15.70 -8.29 13.01
C GLY A 115 14.56 -7.27 13.15
N ARG A 116 13.72 -7.12 12.12
CA ARG A 116 12.56 -6.21 12.10
C ARG A 116 11.29 -7.00 11.80
N ARG A 117 10.15 -6.47 12.24
CA ARG A 117 8.84 -7.03 11.89
C ARG A 117 8.54 -6.74 10.41
N CYS A 118 8.13 -7.77 9.67
CA CYS A 118 7.72 -7.67 8.27
C CYS A 118 6.60 -8.68 8.02
N ASP A 119 5.36 -8.22 8.08
CA ASP A 119 4.19 -9.09 7.97
C ASP A 119 3.82 -9.37 6.50
N ALA A 120 4.13 -8.44 5.60
CA ALA A 120 3.90 -8.63 4.17
C ALA A 120 4.78 -7.73 3.30
N LEU A 121 4.76 -7.98 2.00
CA LEU A 121 5.44 -7.17 0.98
C LEU A 121 4.42 -6.62 -0.01
N SER A 122 4.48 -5.32 -0.31
CA SER A 122 3.65 -4.69 -1.33
C SER A 122 4.50 -4.36 -2.56
N VAL A 123 4.47 -5.22 -3.56
CA VAL A 123 5.47 -5.26 -4.63
C VAL A 123 4.87 -4.75 -5.94
N HIS A 124 5.65 -3.92 -6.63
CA HIS A 124 5.24 -3.47 -7.95
C HIS A 124 5.26 -4.64 -8.95
N ALA A 125 4.19 -4.85 -9.73
CA ALA A 125 4.00 -5.97 -10.66
C ALA A 125 5.20 -6.22 -11.60
N ARG A 126 5.85 -5.17 -12.10
CA ARG A 126 7.04 -5.25 -12.96
C ARG A 126 8.25 -5.94 -12.31
N LEU A 127 8.25 -6.08 -11.00
CA LEU A 127 9.31 -6.73 -10.22
C LEU A 127 9.01 -8.22 -9.96
N LEU A 128 7.82 -8.69 -10.33
CA LEU A 128 7.37 -10.05 -10.07
C LEU A 128 7.69 -10.96 -11.26
N SER A 129 8.44 -11.99 -10.96
CA SER A 129 8.66 -13.18 -11.77
C SER A 129 8.55 -14.39 -10.83
N ALA A 130 8.45 -15.60 -11.38
CA ALA A 130 8.45 -16.81 -10.55
C ALA A 130 9.67 -16.87 -9.62
N GLU A 131 10.84 -16.44 -10.11
CA GLU A 131 12.08 -16.38 -9.33
C GLU A 131 12.03 -15.32 -8.22
N SER A 132 11.57 -14.10 -8.52
CA SER A 132 11.51 -13.05 -7.49
C SER A 132 10.44 -13.36 -6.45
N VAL A 133 9.27 -13.89 -6.85
CA VAL A 133 8.23 -14.33 -5.91
C VAL A 133 8.77 -15.37 -4.94
N ARG A 134 9.48 -16.40 -5.42
CA ARG A 134 10.10 -17.42 -4.57
C ARG A 134 11.04 -16.81 -3.53
N ARG A 135 11.93 -15.89 -3.95
CA ARG A 135 12.85 -15.18 -3.05
C ARG A 135 12.12 -14.31 -2.03
N LEU A 136 11.06 -13.62 -2.44
CA LEU A 136 10.31 -12.73 -1.58
C LEU A 136 9.51 -13.49 -0.51
N ARG A 137 9.02 -14.70 -0.83
CA ARG A 137 8.34 -15.60 0.12
C ARG A 137 9.25 -16.12 1.23
N GLU A 138 10.56 -16.19 1.00
CA GLU A 138 11.53 -16.52 2.06
C GLU A 138 11.62 -15.40 3.13
N LEU A 139 11.14 -14.18 2.82
CA LEU A 139 11.28 -13.00 3.67
C LEU A 139 9.98 -12.56 4.34
N ALA A 140 8.83 -12.90 3.77
CA ALA A 140 7.53 -12.52 4.31
C ALA A 140 6.46 -13.54 3.91
N PRO A 141 5.43 -13.76 4.77
CA PRO A 141 4.41 -14.75 4.53
C PRO A 141 3.39 -14.36 3.45
N ALA A 142 3.28 -13.07 3.11
CA ALA A 142 2.31 -12.58 2.14
C ALA A 142 2.91 -11.53 1.19
N ILE A 143 2.45 -11.56 -0.06
CA ILE A 143 2.80 -10.63 -1.12
C ILE A 143 1.51 -10.00 -1.68
N LEU A 144 1.46 -8.68 -1.60
CA LEU A 144 0.48 -7.84 -2.27
C LEU A 144 1.11 -7.31 -3.56
N CYS A 145 0.36 -7.22 -4.64
CA CYS A 145 0.86 -6.73 -5.92
C CYS A 145 0.12 -5.47 -6.40
N TRP A 146 0.87 -4.50 -6.93
CA TRP A 146 0.33 -3.27 -7.51
C TRP A 146 1.16 -2.77 -8.71
N PRO A 147 0.62 -1.93 -9.60
CA PRO A 147 -0.79 -1.94 -9.95
C PRO A 147 -1.14 -3.25 -10.65
N ILE A 148 -2.34 -3.77 -10.40
CA ILE A 148 -2.92 -4.90 -11.13
C ILE A 148 -4.03 -4.41 -12.06
N ARG A 149 -4.04 -4.93 -13.29
CA ARG A 149 -5.12 -4.73 -14.27
C ARG A 149 -5.84 -6.07 -14.50
N PRO A 150 -7.04 -6.08 -15.08
CA PRO A 150 -7.81 -7.32 -15.25
C PRO A 150 -7.06 -8.44 -15.99
N TRP A 151 -6.23 -8.10 -16.98
CA TRP A 151 -5.42 -9.08 -17.72
C TRP A 151 -4.15 -9.55 -16.98
N ASP A 152 -3.81 -8.93 -15.85
CA ASP A 152 -2.69 -9.35 -15.01
C ASP A 152 -3.09 -10.47 -14.01
N VAL A 153 -4.40 -10.69 -13.83
CA VAL A 153 -4.95 -11.68 -12.88
C VAL A 153 -4.44 -13.11 -13.12
N PRO A 154 -4.42 -13.65 -14.35
CA PRO A 154 -3.92 -15.00 -14.61
C PRO A 154 -2.55 -15.29 -14.01
N TRP A 155 -1.56 -14.45 -14.28
CA TRP A 155 -0.20 -14.67 -13.81
C TRP A 155 -0.07 -14.36 -12.32
N ALA A 156 -0.81 -13.37 -11.80
CA ALA A 156 -0.77 -13.03 -10.38
C ALA A 156 -1.31 -14.20 -9.53
N LEU A 157 -2.40 -14.83 -9.95
CA LEU A 157 -2.94 -16.01 -9.29
C LEU A 157 -2.05 -17.24 -9.47
N ALA A 158 -1.46 -17.44 -10.67
CA ALA A 158 -0.51 -18.52 -10.90
C ALA A 158 0.76 -18.42 -10.03
N PHE A 159 1.20 -17.20 -9.72
CA PHE A 159 2.30 -16.95 -8.77
C PHE A 159 1.85 -17.02 -7.30
N GLY A 160 0.55 -17.19 -7.04
CA GLY A 160 -0.02 -17.29 -5.70
C GLY A 160 -0.05 -15.98 -4.93
N ILE A 161 -0.13 -14.84 -5.63
CA ILE A 161 -0.19 -13.51 -4.99
C ILE A 161 -1.47 -13.38 -4.15
N GLU A 162 -1.33 -13.02 -2.87
CA GLU A 162 -2.39 -13.06 -1.87
C GLU A 162 -3.32 -11.84 -1.92
N ALA A 163 -2.85 -10.67 -2.37
CA ALA A 163 -3.72 -9.51 -2.57
C ALA A 163 -3.36 -8.69 -3.82
N LEU A 164 -4.38 -8.20 -4.51
CA LEU A 164 -4.26 -7.43 -5.74
C LEU A 164 -4.74 -6.00 -5.48
N ILE A 165 -3.87 -5.02 -5.74
CA ILE A 165 -4.19 -3.60 -5.58
C ILE A 165 -4.37 -3.01 -6.97
N ALA A 166 -5.57 -2.49 -7.21
CA ALA A 166 -6.02 -2.05 -8.51
C ALA A 166 -6.71 -0.69 -8.46
N ASP A 167 -6.60 -0.02 -9.59
CA ASP A 167 -7.21 1.28 -9.87
C ASP A 167 -8.72 1.18 -10.18
N ASP A 168 -9.15 0.00 -10.64
CA ASP A 168 -10.54 -0.43 -10.82
C ASP A 168 -10.69 -1.83 -10.18
N PRO A 169 -10.98 -1.89 -8.87
CA PRO A 169 -11.10 -3.17 -8.17
C PRO A 169 -12.28 -4.00 -8.67
N GLY A 170 -13.33 -3.39 -9.24
CA GLY A 170 -14.49 -4.10 -9.78
C GLY A 170 -14.13 -4.92 -11.02
N ALA A 171 -13.40 -4.33 -11.96
CA ALA A 171 -12.95 -5.03 -13.16
C ALA A 171 -11.96 -6.17 -12.83
N VAL A 172 -11.08 -5.96 -11.85
CA VAL A 172 -10.14 -7.00 -11.37
C VAL A 172 -10.88 -8.12 -10.66
N ALA A 173 -11.84 -7.81 -9.78
CA ALA A 173 -12.67 -8.82 -9.11
C ALA A 173 -13.45 -9.68 -10.11
N ALA A 174 -14.03 -9.07 -11.15
CA ALA A 174 -14.69 -9.81 -12.23
C ALA A 174 -13.72 -10.73 -12.99
N ALA A 175 -12.48 -10.31 -13.20
CA ALA A 175 -11.44 -11.15 -13.82
C ALA A 175 -11.01 -12.31 -12.92
N VAL A 176 -10.88 -12.08 -11.60
CA VAL A 176 -10.64 -13.14 -10.61
C VAL A 176 -11.76 -14.16 -10.63
N GLY A 177 -13.03 -13.71 -10.60
CA GLY A 177 -14.19 -14.60 -10.69
C GLY A 177 -14.21 -15.46 -11.96
N ARG A 178 -13.88 -14.88 -13.12
CA ARG A 178 -13.73 -15.65 -14.37
C ARG A 178 -12.60 -16.66 -14.31
N TRP A 179 -11.44 -16.28 -13.78
CA TRP A 179 -10.29 -17.18 -13.69
C TRP A 179 -10.59 -18.38 -12.78
N VAL A 180 -11.12 -18.13 -11.59
CA VAL A 180 -11.52 -19.16 -10.62
C VAL A 180 -12.65 -20.01 -11.16
N GLY A 181 -13.60 -19.44 -11.91
CA GLY A 181 -14.65 -20.23 -12.58
C GLY A 181 -14.15 -21.21 -13.65
N VAL A 182 -12.93 -20.99 -14.19
CA VAL A 182 -12.32 -21.86 -15.21
C VAL A 182 -11.25 -22.80 -14.59
N HIS A 183 -10.59 -22.40 -13.50
CA HIS A 183 -9.41 -23.09 -12.94
C HIS A 183 -9.51 -23.37 -11.42
N GLY A 184 -10.64 -23.06 -10.78
CA GLY A 184 -10.96 -23.55 -9.43
C GLY A 184 -11.08 -25.09 -9.44
N PRO A 185 -11.21 -25.74 -8.28
CA PRO A 185 -11.24 -27.20 -8.21
C PRO A 185 -12.25 -27.82 -9.19
#